data_AF-A0A2H9N1S1-F1
#
_entry.id   AF-A0A2H9N1S1-F1
#
_cell.length_a   1.000
_cell.length_b   1.000
_cell.length_c   1.000
_cell.angle_alpha   90.00
_cell.angle_beta   90.00
_cell.angle_gamma   90.00
#
_symmetry.space_group_name_H-M   'P 1'
#
loop_
_entity.id
_entity.type
_entity.pdbx_description
1 polymer ?
#
loop_
_entity_poly.entity_id
_entity_poly.type
_entity_poly.pdbx_seq_one_letter_code
_entity_poly.pdbx_strand_id
1 'polypeptide(L)' 'DFYLHDNLLDIYAKIEEFEKVKKGLEEKGIKIESASLDWVPKEEISLDEKTKGACQKLFDALDENDAVQEIYSNMKLS' A
#
# COMPACT_ATOMS: atom_id res chain seq x y z
N ASP A 1 -2.05 -7.89 -9.09
CA ASP A 1 -2.92 -6.78 -9.50
C ASP A 1 -2.11 -5.56 -9.92
N PHE A 2 -2.74 -4.65 -10.64
CA PHE A 2 -2.12 -3.44 -11.18
C PHE A 2 -3.00 -2.23 -10.85
N TYR A 3 -2.44 -1.19 -10.25
CA TYR A 3 -3.16 0.03 -9.92
C TYR A 3 -2.42 1.23 -10.49
N LEU A 4 -3.12 2.07 -11.25
CA LEU A 4 -2.58 3.29 -11.84
C LEU A 4 -3.15 4.49 -11.09
N HIS A 5 -2.30 5.29 -10.46
CA HIS A 5 -2.66 6.54 -9.80
C HIS A 5 -1.50 7.52 -9.93
N ASP A 6 -1.78 8.82 -10.09
CA ASP A 6 -0.78 9.89 -10.12
C ASP A 6 0.46 9.61 -11.02
N ASN A 7 0.23 9.01 -12.19
CA ASN A 7 1.25 8.55 -13.16
C ASN A 7 2.21 7.45 -12.65
N LEU A 8 1.93 6.84 -11.50
CA LEU A 8 2.61 5.67 -10.96
C LEU A 8 1.79 4.40 -11.22
N LEU A 9 2.49 3.31 -11.49
CA LEU A 9 1.90 1.97 -11.66
C LEU A 9 2.38 1.08 -10.52
N ASP A 10 1.47 0.76 -9.61
CA ASP A 10 1.71 -0.20 -8.54
C ASP A 10 1.42 -1.61 -9.05
N ILE A 11 2.38 -2.50 -8.82
CA ILE A 11 2.33 -3.90 -9.26
C ILE A 11 2.32 -4.77 -8.00
N TYR A 12 1.19 -5.41 -7.75
CA TYR A 12 1.04 -6.37 -6.66
C TYR A 12 1.24 -7.79 -7.17
N ALA A 13 2.16 -8.49 -6.55
CA ALA A 13 2.43 -9.90 -6.80
C ALA A 13 2.43 -10.67 -5.47
N LYS A 14 2.30 -12.00 -5.55
CA LYS A 14 2.52 -12.83 -4.37
C LYS A 14 3.96 -12.68 -3.90
N ILE A 15 4.17 -12.80 -2.59
CA ILE A 15 5.51 -12.74 -1.96
C ILE A 15 6.48 -13.72 -2.65
N GLU A 16 5.99 -14.91 -2.99
CA GLU A 16 6.74 -15.97 -3.67
C GLU A 16 7.27 -15.56 -5.06
N GLU A 17 6.58 -14.63 -5.72
CA GLU A 17 6.87 -14.17 -7.08
C GLU A 17 7.55 -12.80 -7.11
N PHE A 18 7.68 -12.13 -5.97
CA PHE A 18 8.18 -10.76 -5.85
C PHE A 18 9.53 -10.57 -6.56
N GLU A 19 10.51 -11.42 -6.23
CA GLU A 19 11.86 -11.35 -6.79
C GLU A 19 11.88 -11.59 -8.31
N LYS A 20 11.02 -12.49 -8.78
CA LYS A 20 10.89 -12.81 -10.21
C LYS A 20 10.29 -11.64 -10.98
N VAL A 21 9.25 -11.01 -10.43
CA VAL A 21 8.61 -9.84 -11.05
C VAL A 21 9.57 -8.66 -11.07
N LYS A 22 10.23 -8.37 -9.94
CA LYS A 22 11.22 -7.30 -9.83
C LYS A 22 12.32 -7.44 -10.89
N LYS A 23 12.99 -8.59 -10.95
CA LYS A 23 14.05 -8.84 -11.95
C LYS A 23 13.53 -8.74 -13.38
N GLY A 24 12.34 -9.29 -13.65
CA GLY A 24 11.74 -9.23 -14.99
C GLY A 24 11.41 -7.81 -15.46
N LEU A 25 11.15 -6.88 -14.54
CA LEU A 25 10.97 -5.46 -14.84
C LEU A 25 12.31 -4.75 -15.06
N GLU A 26 13.30 -5.02 -14.19
CA GLU A 26 14.65 -4.47 -14.30
C GLU A 26 15.34 -4.89 -15.61
N GLU A 27 15.22 -6.17 -16.01
CA GLU A 27 15.75 -6.71 -17.27
C GLU A 27 15.13 -6.05 -18.51
N LYS A 28 13.89 -5.56 -18.39
CA LYS A 28 13.20 -4.81 -19.45
C LYS A 28 13.55 -3.32 -19.45
N GLY A 29 14.43 -2.88 -18.56
CA GLY A 29 14.84 -1.48 -18.41
C GLY A 29 13.77 -0.61 -17.75
N ILE A 30 12.79 -1.19 -17.06
CA ILE A 30 11.79 -0.44 -16.32
C ILE A 30 12.41 -0.03 -14.98
N LYS A 31 12.53 1.28 -14.74
CA LYS A 31 13.00 1.81 -13.47
C LYS A 31 11.91 1.62 -12.42
N ILE A 32 12.24 0.90 -11.35
CA ILE A 32 11.37 0.71 -10.19
C ILE A 32 11.68 1.85 -9.21
N GLU A 33 10.66 2.65 -8.88
CA GLU A 33 10.77 3.72 -7.87
C GLU A 33 10.93 3.13 -6.46
N SER A 34 10.08 2.17 -6.11
CA SER A 34 10.11 1.46 -4.84
C SER A 34 9.59 0.02 -5.00
N ALA A 35 10.05 -0.88 -4.15
CA ALA A 35 9.54 -2.24 -4.07
C ALA A 35 9.67 -2.75 -2.63
N SER A 36 8.54 -2.97 -1.98
CA SER A 36 8.44 -3.45 -0.61
C SER A 36 7.45 -4.63 -0.51
N LEU A 37 7.56 -5.39 0.57
CA LEU A 37 6.54 -6.37 0.94
C LEU A 37 5.51 -5.65 1.79
N ASP A 38 4.25 -5.72 1.39
CA ASP A 38 3.18 -4.94 1.99
C ASP A 38 1.92 -5.77 2.23
N TRP A 39 1.15 -5.42 3.26
CA TRP A 39 -0.11 -6.10 3.57
C TRP A 39 -1.27 -5.42 2.84
N VAL A 40 -1.76 -6.06 1.78
CA VAL A 40 -2.93 -5.59 1.05
C VAL A 40 -4.21 -6.20 1.64
N PRO A 41 -5.21 -5.38 2.01
CA PRO A 41 -6.48 -5.88 2.52
C PRO A 41 -7.23 -6.67 1.42
N LYS A 42 -7.78 -7.84 1.77
CA LYS A 42 -8.56 -8.66 0.83
C LYS A 42 -9.93 -8.05 0.51
N GLU A 43 -10.50 -7.34 1.47
CA GLU A 43 -11.79 -6.66 1.37
C GLU A 43 -11.69 -5.30 2.04
N GLU A 44 -12.10 -4.25 1.34
CA GLU A 44 -12.17 -2.90 1.89
C GLU A 44 -13.54 -2.65 2.54
N ILE A 45 -13.55 -1.90 3.64
CA ILE A 45 -14.76 -1.47 4.32
C ILE A 45 -15.00 0.03 4.12
N SER A 46 -16.23 0.39 3.77
CA SER A 46 -16.67 1.77 3.74
C SER A 46 -17.21 2.17 5.11
N LEU A 47 -16.69 3.27 5.64
CA LEU A 47 -17.10 3.83 6.93
C LEU A 47 -17.87 5.14 6.72
N ASP A 48 -18.71 5.50 7.70
CA ASP A 48 -19.34 6.83 7.72
C ASP A 48 -18.30 7.93 8.02
N GLU A 49 -18.60 9.17 7.65
CA GLU A 49 -17.68 10.31 7.78
C GLU A 49 -17.18 10.56 9.21
N LYS A 50 -18.02 10.31 10.23
CA LYS A 50 -17.61 10.49 11.62
C LYS A 50 -16.57 9.43 12.01
N THR A 51 -16.82 8.17 11.64
CA THR A 51 -15.90 7.07 11.92
C THR A 51 -14.61 7.20 11.10
N LYS A 52 -14.69 7.60 9.81
CA LYS A 52 -13.52 7.91 8.99
C LYS A 52 -12.64 8.99 9.64
N GLY A 53 -13.24 10.08 10.10
CA GLY A 53 -12.50 11.15 10.78
C GLY A 53 -11.85 10.72 12.10
N ALA A 54 -12.44 9.76 12.83
CA ALA A 54 -11.83 9.17 14.01
C ALA A 54 -10.66 8.24 13.66
N CYS A 55 -10.81 7.43 12.61
CA CYS A 55 -9.74 6.57 12.09
C CYS A 55 -8.55 7.37 11.58
N GLN A 56 -8.79 8.46 10.84
CA GLN A 56 -7.71 9.31 10.34
C GLN A 56 -6.87 9.90 11.48
N LYS A 57 -7.52 10.41 12.53
CA LYS A 57 -6.81 10.90 13.73
C LYS A 57 -6.01 9.82 14.43
N LEU A 58 -6.50 8.57 14.42
CA LEU A 58 -5.76 7.44 14.97
C LEU A 58 -4.52 7.15 14.12
N PHE A 59 -4.64 7.18 12.79
CA PHE A 59 -3.50 6.97 11.89
C PHE A 59 -2.45 8.06 12.07
N ASP A 60 -2.86 9.33 12.11
CA ASP A 60 -1.94 10.46 12.35
C ASP A 60 -1.20 10.29 13.69
N ALA A 61 -1.88 9.89 14.77
CA ALA A 61 -1.25 9.67 16.08
C ALA A 61 -0.31 8.45 16.11
N LEU A 62 -0.56 7.45 15.27
CA LEU A 62 0.33 6.29 15.12
C LEU A 62 1.57 6.65 14.29
N ASP A 63 1.41 7.50 13.27
CA ASP A 63 2.50 7.96 12.39
C ASP A 63 3.48 8.88 13.13
N GLU A 64 3.00 9.64 14.12
CA GLU A 64 3.84 10.45 15.02
C GLU A 64 4.69 9.62 16.01
N ASN A 65 4.49 8.30 16.08
CA ASN A 65 5.20 7.43 17.01
C ASN A 65 6.40 6.76 16.34
N ASP A 66 7.62 7.17 16.72
CA ASP A 66 8.89 6.63 16.19
C ASP A 66 9.05 5.10 16.32
N ALA A 67 8.28 4.44 17.19
CA ALA A 67 8.29 2.98 17.34
C ALA A 67 7.33 2.26 16.38
N VAL A 68 6.42 2.98 15.74
CA VAL A 68 5.54 2.46 14.70
C VAL A 68 6.28 2.54 13.37
N GLN A 69 6.32 1.41 12.66
CA GLN A 69 7.02 1.34 11.37
C GLN A 69 6.06 1.52 10.19
N GLU A 70 4.90 0.88 10.23
CA GLU A 70 3.93 0.87 9.14
C GLU A 70 2.50 0.76 9.70
N ILE A 71 1.52 1.37 9.01
CA ILE A 71 0.10 1.35 9.40
C ILE A 71 -0.71 0.70 8.29
N TYR A 72 -1.38 -0.41 8.63
CA TYR A 72 -2.24 -1.15 7.71
C TYR A 72 -3.71 -1.02 8.10
N SER A 73 -4.55 -0.70 7.14
CA SER A 73 -6.00 -0.65 7.32
C SER A 73 -6.72 -1.19 6.08
N ASN A 74 -7.86 -1.81 6.30
CA ASN A 74 -8.80 -2.15 5.24
C ASN A 74 -9.89 -1.08 5.05
N MET A 75 -9.72 0.11 5.65
CA MET A 75 -10.64 1.22 5.46
C MET A 75 -10.50 1.79 4.04
N LYS A 76 -11.64 1.95 3.36
CA LYS A 76 -11.69 2.59 2.05
C LYS A 76 -11.43 4.10 2.18
N LEU A 77 -10.37 4.57 1.53
CA LEU A 77 -9.94 5.98 1.54
C LEU A 77 -10.68 6.84 0.51
N SER A 78 -11.24 6.24 -0.55
CA SER A 78 -12.00 6.93 -1.61
C SER A 78 -13.43 7.28 -1.21
#